data_AF-A0A2P6FKF0-F1
#
_entry.id   AF-A0A2P6FKF0-F1
#
_cell.length_a   1.000
_cell.length_b   1.000
_cell.length_c   1.000
_cell.angle_alpha   90.00
_cell.angle_beta   90.00
_cell.angle_gamma   90.00
#
_symmetry.space_group_name_H-M   'P 1'
#
loop_
_entity.id
_entity.type
_entity.pdbx_description
1 polymer ?
#
loop_
_entity_poly.entity_id
_entity_poly.type
_entity_poly.pdbx_seq_one_letter_code
_entity_poly.pdbx_strand_id
1 'polypeptide(L)'
;MFLYRKMFISIFVGILTFCNGFSESFAEESPKSLTDLFRPHWPYKAFWAIPGIDYLKPRLVLKINSEGRIMGRIRCLEIDNLDQRRILDPLAKMTNEQLHRVACKSMKKAIKEIDYLPIIEILEPDEEILIKFDFSEGIVSSSKRLIERVQVVPENSENSG
;
A
#
# COMPACT_ATOMS: atom_id res chain seq x y z
N MET A 1 24.05 21.86 65.77
CA MET A 1 24.17 21.80 64.30
C MET A 1 24.27 20.34 63.81
N PHE A 2 23.31 19.43 64.09
CA PHE A 2 23.39 18.05 63.55
C PHE A 2 22.05 17.28 63.51
N LEU A 3 20.89 17.96 63.37
CA LEU A 3 19.60 17.26 63.33
C LEU A 3 18.81 17.40 62.02
N TYR A 4 19.20 18.28 61.11
CA TYR A 4 18.50 18.47 59.83
C TYR A 4 19.01 17.60 58.67
N ARG A 5 20.10 16.83 58.88
CA ARG A 5 20.78 16.13 57.76
C ARG A 5 20.25 14.72 57.47
N LYS A 6 19.39 14.15 58.33
CA LYS A 6 18.84 12.79 58.13
C LYS A 6 17.41 12.76 57.58
N MET A 7 16.68 13.87 57.61
CA MET A 7 15.25 13.87 57.22
C MET A 7 15.02 14.08 55.72
N PHE A 8 15.99 14.61 54.98
CA PHE A 8 15.86 14.84 53.53
C PHE A 8 16.11 13.60 52.67
N ILE A 9 16.83 12.60 53.18
CA ILE A 9 17.17 11.39 52.42
C ILE A 9 15.97 10.43 52.33
N SER A 10 15.08 10.44 53.34
CA SER A 10 13.93 9.52 53.37
C SER A 10 12.79 9.92 52.43
N ILE A 11 12.68 11.21 52.06
CA ILE A 11 11.61 11.69 51.16
C ILE A 11 11.96 11.35 49.70
N PHE A 12 13.25 11.35 49.34
CA PHE A 12 13.69 11.03 47.97
C PHE A 12 13.52 9.55 47.60
N VAL A 13 13.59 8.64 48.58
CA VAL A 13 13.45 7.20 48.32
C VAL A 13 11.98 6.78 48.20
N GLY A 14 11.04 7.47 48.87
CA GLY A 14 9.61 7.18 48.75
C GLY A 14 9.00 7.62 47.41
N ILE A 15 9.50 8.71 46.83
CA ILE A 15 9.01 9.25 45.54
C ILE A 15 9.46 8.37 44.36
N LEU A 16 10.62 7.71 44.45
CA LEU A 16 11.11 6.79 43.41
C LEU A 16 10.30 5.48 43.33
N THR A 17 9.64 5.07 44.41
CA THR A 17 8.81 3.84 44.42
C THR A 17 7.37 4.04 43.93
N PHE A 18 6.92 5.28 43.70
CA PHE A 18 5.55 5.56 43.23
C PHE A 18 5.46 5.85 41.72
N CYS A 19 6.60 5.95 41.01
CA CYS A 19 6.63 6.14 39.55
C CYS A 19 6.68 4.82 38.75
N ASN A 20 6.63 3.66 39.41
CA ASN A 20 6.36 2.38 38.74
C ASN A 20 4.85 2.13 38.56
N GLY A 21 4.07 3.21 38.48
CA GLY A 21 2.72 3.18 37.93
C GLY A 21 2.84 2.91 36.44
N PHE A 22 2.78 1.62 36.09
CA PHE A 22 2.22 1.08 34.87
C PHE A 22 2.03 2.16 33.79
N SER A 23 3.13 2.50 33.12
CA SER A 23 2.98 2.97 31.75
C SER A 23 2.52 1.73 30.99
N GLU A 24 1.21 1.49 31.00
CA GLU A 24 0.56 1.01 29.79
C GLU A 24 1.00 2.01 28.73
N SER A 25 2.17 1.73 28.13
CA SER A 25 2.37 2.06 26.74
C SER A 25 1.08 1.56 26.12
N PHE A 26 0.22 2.49 25.71
CA PHE A 26 -0.62 2.25 24.58
C PHE A 26 0.35 1.70 23.54
N ALA A 27 0.45 0.38 23.48
CA ALA A 27 0.61 -0.29 22.22
C ALA A 27 -0.65 0.17 21.48
N GLU A 28 -0.57 1.38 20.90
CA GLU A 28 -1.10 1.57 19.56
C GLU A 28 -0.63 0.31 18.85
N GLU A 29 -1.56 -0.63 18.65
CA GLU A 29 -1.37 -1.73 17.74
C GLU A 29 -1.00 -1.05 16.43
N SER A 30 0.31 -0.88 16.22
CA SER A 30 0.85 -0.30 15.01
C SER A 30 0.17 -1.06 13.88
N PRO A 31 -0.48 -0.37 12.93
CA PRO A 31 -1.25 -1.06 11.91
C PRO A 31 -0.32 -2.10 11.30
N LYS A 32 -0.70 -3.39 11.42
CA LYS A 32 0.06 -4.52 10.84
C LYS A 32 0.54 -4.02 9.49
N SER A 33 1.87 -3.97 9.30
CA SER A 33 2.47 -3.41 8.08
C SER A 33 1.70 -3.96 6.88
N LEU A 34 1.41 -3.15 5.85
CA LEU A 34 0.73 -3.64 4.64
C LEU A 34 1.37 -4.94 4.15
N THR A 35 2.68 -5.03 4.27
CA THR A 35 3.42 -6.26 4.01
C THR A 35 2.90 -7.46 4.81
N ASP A 36 2.73 -7.34 6.12
CA ASP A 36 2.24 -8.41 7.00
C ASP A 36 0.76 -8.75 6.75
N LEU A 37 -0.02 -7.79 6.27
CA LEU A 37 -1.41 -8.02 5.85
C LEU A 37 -1.48 -8.87 4.58
N PHE A 38 -0.63 -8.58 3.59
CA PHE A 38 -0.66 -9.27 2.29
C PHE A 38 0.10 -10.59 2.27
N ARG A 39 1.20 -10.71 3.03
CA ARG A 39 2.11 -11.87 3.00
C ARG A 39 1.44 -13.23 3.22
N PRO A 40 0.45 -13.39 4.12
CA PRO A 40 -0.23 -14.67 4.31
C PRO A 40 -1.06 -15.12 3.10
N HIS A 41 -1.58 -14.17 2.32
CA HIS A 41 -2.50 -14.42 1.20
C HIS A 41 -1.81 -14.32 -0.17
N TRP A 42 -0.55 -13.87 -0.20
CA TRP A 42 0.20 -13.62 -1.41
C TRP A 42 1.39 -14.59 -1.55
N PRO A 43 1.33 -15.58 -2.46
CA PRO A 43 2.39 -16.58 -2.64
C PRO A 43 3.60 -16.04 -3.42
N TYR A 44 4.18 -14.90 -3.01
CA TYR A 44 5.26 -14.21 -3.74
C TYR A 44 6.51 -15.08 -3.92
N LYS A 45 6.85 -15.94 -2.94
CA LYS A 45 8.01 -16.83 -3.02
C LYS A 45 7.97 -17.80 -4.20
N ALA A 46 6.77 -18.14 -4.68
CA ALA A 46 6.62 -18.99 -5.88
C ALA A 46 7.20 -18.33 -7.15
N PHE A 47 7.38 -17.01 -7.14
CA PHE A 47 7.88 -16.24 -8.27
C PHE A 47 9.42 -16.11 -8.26
N TRP A 48 10.11 -16.50 -7.18
CA TRP A 48 11.56 -16.38 -7.07
C TRP A 48 12.34 -17.24 -8.08
N ALA A 49 11.72 -18.30 -8.60
CA ALA A 49 12.31 -19.12 -9.65
C ALA A 49 12.31 -18.43 -11.02
N ILE A 50 11.60 -17.29 -11.18
CA ILE A 50 11.48 -16.58 -12.44
C ILE A 50 12.65 -15.59 -12.57
N PRO A 51 13.48 -15.69 -13.63
CA PRO A 51 14.55 -14.74 -13.87
C PRO A 51 14.01 -13.30 -14.05
N GLY A 52 14.67 -12.33 -13.43
CA GLY A 52 14.30 -10.91 -13.55
C GLY A 52 13.05 -10.50 -12.76
N ILE A 53 12.63 -11.29 -11.77
CA ILE A 53 11.48 -10.97 -10.91
C ILE A 53 11.69 -9.70 -10.07
N ASP A 54 12.94 -9.35 -9.79
CA ASP A 54 13.37 -8.12 -9.09
C ASP A 54 13.05 -6.84 -9.85
N TYR A 55 13.01 -6.90 -11.19
CA TYR A 55 12.55 -5.81 -12.03
C TYR A 55 11.02 -5.67 -12.04
N LEU A 56 10.30 -6.71 -11.64
CA LEU A 56 8.84 -6.73 -11.65
C LEU A 56 8.28 -6.06 -10.39
N LYS A 57 7.86 -4.80 -10.52
CA LYS A 57 7.24 -4.02 -9.44
C LYS A 57 5.82 -3.61 -9.81
N PRO A 58 4.89 -4.57 -9.97
CA PRO A 58 3.57 -4.30 -10.47
C PRO A 58 2.73 -3.58 -9.40
N ARG A 59 1.80 -2.76 -9.86
CA ARG A 59 0.98 -1.90 -8.98
C ARG A 59 -0.50 -2.24 -9.12
N LEU A 60 -1.15 -2.43 -7.98
CA LEU A 60 -2.60 -2.45 -7.90
C LEU A 60 -3.13 -1.05 -7.67
N VAL A 61 -4.25 -0.74 -8.31
CA VAL A 61 -5.00 0.49 -8.13
C VAL A 61 -6.36 0.15 -7.56
N LEU A 62 -6.74 0.83 -6.48
CA LEU A 62 -8.00 0.62 -5.80
C LEU A 62 -8.48 1.89 -5.11
N LYS A 63 -9.79 1.95 -4.86
CA LYS A 63 -10.41 2.97 -4.03
C LYS A 63 -10.75 2.36 -2.68
N ILE A 64 -10.65 3.15 -1.62
CA ILE A 64 -11.16 2.80 -0.29
C ILE A 64 -12.15 3.86 0.18
N ASN A 65 -13.05 3.48 1.07
CA ASN A 65 -13.85 4.46 1.81
C ASN A 65 -13.06 4.99 3.03
N SER A 66 -13.65 5.94 3.75
CA SER A 66 -13.11 6.49 5.01
C SER A 66 -12.91 5.44 6.11
N GLU A 67 -13.54 4.27 5.98
CA GLU A 67 -13.42 3.13 6.88
C GLU A 67 -12.41 2.09 6.36
N GLY A 68 -11.53 2.40 5.41
CA GLY A 68 -10.53 1.45 4.91
C GLY A 68 -11.07 0.24 4.14
N ARG A 69 -12.37 0.21 3.82
CA ARG A 69 -12.99 -0.85 3.00
C ARG A 69 -12.75 -0.59 1.54
N ILE A 70 -12.40 -1.65 0.81
CA ILE A 70 -12.14 -1.57 -0.62
C ILE A 70 -13.46 -1.32 -1.37
N MET A 71 -13.46 -0.29 -2.21
CA MET A 71 -14.60 0.09 -3.04
C MET A 71 -14.29 -0.13 -4.53
N GLY A 72 -15.29 -0.65 -5.24
CA GLY A 72 -15.26 -0.72 -6.70
C GLY A 72 -14.30 -1.78 -7.26
N ARG A 73 -13.82 -1.53 -8.49
CA ARG A 73 -12.99 -2.48 -9.24
C ARG A 73 -11.51 -2.28 -8.95
N ILE A 74 -10.83 -3.38 -8.61
CA ILE A 74 -9.38 -3.42 -8.44
C ILE A 74 -8.72 -3.60 -9.81
N ARG A 75 -7.75 -2.73 -10.11
CA ARG A 75 -7.08 -2.62 -11.42
C ARG A 75 -5.59 -2.87 -11.29
N CYS A 76 -4.95 -3.33 -12.36
CA CYS A 76 -3.49 -3.49 -12.38
C CYS A 76 -2.93 -2.44 -13.32
N LEU A 77 -2.18 -1.48 -12.76
CA LEU A 77 -1.85 -0.25 -13.46
C LEU A 77 -1.16 -0.50 -14.80
N GLU A 78 -0.14 -1.34 -14.81
CA GLU A 78 0.66 -1.61 -16.01
C GLU A 78 -0.16 -2.30 -17.11
N ILE A 79 -1.02 -3.26 -16.73
CA ILE A 79 -1.87 -3.99 -17.67
C ILE A 79 -2.98 -3.09 -18.21
N ASP A 80 -3.68 -2.37 -17.34
CA ASP A 80 -4.75 -1.48 -17.72
C ASP A 80 -4.22 -0.36 -18.63
N ASN A 81 -3.03 0.20 -18.36
CA ASN A 81 -2.38 1.17 -19.23
C ASN A 81 -2.02 0.57 -20.60
N LEU A 82 -1.53 -0.67 -20.66
CA LEU A 82 -1.25 -1.35 -21.93
C LEU A 82 -2.52 -1.57 -22.74
N ASP A 83 -3.58 -2.06 -22.09
CA ASP A 83 -4.86 -2.31 -22.74
C ASP A 83 -5.50 -1.00 -23.23
N GLN A 84 -5.34 0.11 -22.50
CA GLN A 84 -5.74 1.44 -22.97
C GLN A 84 -4.93 1.91 -24.19
N ARG A 85 -3.60 1.73 -24.18
CA ARG A 85 -2.76 2.07 -25.34
C ARG A 85 -3.18 1.29 -26.57
N ARG A 86 -3.59 0.03 -26.41
CA ARG A 86 -4.07 -0.83 -27.51
C ARG A 86 -5.35 -0.36 -28.18
N ILE A 87 -6.13 0.51 -27.53
CA ILE A 87 -7.29 1.15 -28.15
C ILE A 87 -6.83 2.06 -29.31
N LEU A 88 -5.68 2.74 -29.14
CA LEU A 88 -5.12 3.67 -30.12
C LEU A 88 -4.07 3.00 -31.03
N ASP A 89 -3.26 2.10 -30.47
CA ASP A 89 -2.22 1.34 -31.16
C ASP A 89 -2.37 -0.16 -30.88
N PRO A 90 -3.11 -0.91 -31.71
CA PRO A 90 -3.34 -2.34 -31.51
C PRO A 90 -2.07 -3.19 -31.44
N LEU A 91 -0.94 -2.69 -31.97
CA LEU A 91 0.35 -3.40 -31.97
C LEU A 91 1.20 -3.07 -30.74
N ALA A 92 0.72 -2.24 -29.80
CA ALA A 92 1.43 -1.92 -28.58
C ALA A 92 1.82 -3.18 -27.79
N LYS A 93 3.11 -3.29 -27.47
CA LYS A 93 3.71 -4.39 -26.71
C LYS A 93 4.28 -3.91 -25.40
N MET A 94 4.32 -4.80 -24.43
CA MET A 94 4.99 -4.61 -23.16
C MET A 94 5.96 -5.75 -22.91
N THR A 95 7.16 -5.41 -22.43
CA THR A 95 8.15 -6.39 -21.99
C THR A 95 7.57 -7.25 -20.87
N ASN A 96 7.72 -8.57 -20.97
CA ASN A 96 7.24 -9.52 -19.96
C ASN A 96 5.73 -9.39 -19.64
N GLU A 97 4.90 -9.08 -20.65
CA GLU A 97 3.45 -8.89 -20.45
C GLU A 97 2.78 -10.06 -19.73
N GLN A 98 3.10 -11.30 -20.10
CA GLN A 98 2.53 -12.48 -19.45
C GLN A 98 2.89 -12.54 -17.96
N LEU A 99 4.12 -12.19 -17.61
CA LEU A 99 4.56 -12.13 -16.21
C LEU A 99 3.78 -11.06 -15.43
N HIS A 100 3.60 -9.86 -16.01
CA HIS A 100 2.75 -8.83 -15.41
C HIS A 100 1.30 -9.30 -15.24
N ARG A 101 0.73 -10.05 -16.19
CA ARG A 101 -0.64 -10.59 -16.09
C ARG A 101 -0.76 -11.64 -14.98
N VAL A 102 0.22 -12.54 -14.86
CA VAL A 102 0.27 -13.55 -13.78
C VAL A 102 0.45 -12.89 -12.42
N ALA A 103 1.38 -11.93 -12.30
CA ALA A 103 1.59 -11.17 -11.07
C ALA A 103 0.33 -10.39 -10.68
N CYS A 104 -0.31 -9.71 -11.65
CA CYS A 104 -1.60 -9.04 -11.47
C CYS A 104 -2.67 -9.98 -10.91
N LYS A 105 -2.80 -11.19 -11.46
CA LYS A 105 -3.75 -12.21 -10.97
C LYS A 105 -3.43 -12.63 -9.54
N SER A 106 -2.14 -12.81 -9.22
CA SER A 106 -1.70 -13.14 -7.86
C SER A 106 -2.03 -12.04 -6.85
N MET A 107 -1.72 -10.78 -7.16
CA MET A 107 -2.03 -9.65 -6.28
C MET A 107 -3.55 -9.48 -6.10
N LYS A 108 -4.33 -9.60 -7.18
CA LYS A 108 -5.79 -9.58 -7.14
C LYS A 108 -6.39 -10.71 -6.31
N LYS A 109 -5.72 -11.85 -6.22
CA LYS A 109 -6.13 -12.94 -5.33
C LYS A 109 -5.84 -12.57 -3.88
N ALA A 110 -4.65 -12.07 -3.58
CA ALA A 110 -4.26 -11.69 -2.22
C ALA A 110 -5.18 -10.63 -1.62
N ILE A 111 -5.51 -9.58 -2.38
CA ILE A 111 -6.40 -8.51 -1.92
C ILE A 111 -7.85 -8.94 -1.70
N LYS A 112 -8.32 -10.00 -2.39
CA LYS A 112 -9.69 -10.52 -2.19
C LYS A 112 -9.87 -11.21 -0.85
N GLU A 113 -8.79 -11.68 -0.25
CA GLU A 113 -8.78 -12.30 1.08
C GLU A 113 -8.62 -11.26 2.20
N ILE A 114 -8.57 -9.97 1.85
CA ILE A 114 -8.37 -8.87 2.78
C ILE A 114 -9.61 -7.98 2.74
N ASP A 115 -10.37 -7.99 3.84
CA ASP A 115 -11.61 -7.22 3.94
C ASP A 115 -11.37 -5.72 4.25
N TYR A 116 -10.26 -5.43 4.93
CA TYR A 116 -9.96 -4.10 5.45
C TYR A 116 -8.49 -3.75 5.23
N LEU A 117 -8.25 -2.56 4.65
CA LEU A 117 -6.92 -1.98 4.53
C LEU A 117 -6.73 -0.92 5.61
N PRO A 118 -5.72 -1.04 6.49
CA PRO A 118 -5.44 -0.08 7.56
C PRO A 118 -4.75 1.18 7.02
N ILE A 119 -5.30 1.77 5.96
CA ILE A 119 -4.84 3.01 5.36
C ILE A 119 -5.84 4.09 5.79
N ILE A 120 -5.50 4.80 6.85
CA ILE A 120 -6.32 5.89 7.40
C ILE A 120 -5.98 7.16 6.60
N GLU A 121 -6.42 7.22 5.36
CA GLU A 121 -6.28 8.41 4.53
C GLU A 121 -7.64 8.74 3.90
N ILE A 122 -8.11 9.97 4.11
CA ILE A 122 -9.28 10.50 3.40
C ILE A 122 -8.82 10.72 1.95
N LEU A 123 -9.42 9.97 1.03
CA LEU A 123 -9.21 10.13 -0.41
C LEU A 123 -10.20 11.14 -0.97
N GLU A 124 -9.72 12.05 -1.81
CA GLU A 124 -10.60 12.86 -2.64
C GLU A 124 -11.33 11.98 -3.68
N PRO A 125 -12.47 12.43 -4.27
CA PRO A 125 -13.25 11.61 -5.20
C PRO A 125 -12.46 11.11 -6.42
N ASP A 126 -11.45 11.87 -6.81
CA ASP A 126 -10.52 11.63 -7.91
C ASP A 126 -9.16 11.08 -7.47
N GLU A 127 -9.01 10.67 -6.22
CA GLU A 127 -7.84 9.95 -5.73
C GLU A 127 -8.06 8.44 -5.72
N GLU A 128 -6.96 7.71 -5.96
CA GLU A 128 -6.87 6.27 -5.84
C GLU A 128 -5.60 5.89 -5.07
N ILE A 129 -5.64 4.74 -4.40
CA ILE A 129 -4.46 4.17 -3.75
C ILE A 129 -3.77 3.25 -4.74
N LEU A 130 -2.45 3.45 -4.85
CA LEU A 130 -1.54 2.51 -5.46
C LEU A 130 -0.96 1.62 -4.38
N ILE A 131 -1.09 0.31 -4.56
CA ILE A 131 -0.36 -0.69 -3.77
C ILE A 131 0.69 -1.32 -4.66
N LYS A 132 1.95 -1.12 -4.31
CA LYS A 132 3.12 -1.67 -5.01
C LYS A 132 3.57 -2.95 -4.31
N PHE A 133 3.78 -3.98 -5.11
CA PHE A 133 4.26 -5.28 -4.65
C PHE A 133 5.69 -5.49 -5.14
N ASP A 134 6.59 -5.80 -4.21
CA ASP A 134 7.96 -6.20 -4.51
C ASP A 134 8.04 -7.73 -4.45
N PHE A 135 8.02 -8.39 -5.61
CA PHE A 135 8.03 -9.86 -5.69
C PHE A 135 9.38 -10.48 -5.29
N SER A 136 10.48 -9.72 -5.35
CA SER A 136 11.79 -10.16 -4.88
C SER A 136 11.82 -10.28 -3.36
N GLU A 137 11.36 -9.26 -2.66
CA GLU A 137 11.52 -9.17 -1.19
C GLU A 137 10.24 -9.56 -0.44
N GLY A 138 9.11 -9.66 -1.14
CA GLY A 138 7.80 -9.88 -0.52
C GLY A 138 7.34 -8.69 0.30
N ILE A 139 7.70 -7.48 -0.13
CA ILE A 139 7.33 -6.22 0.51
C ILE A 139 6.16 -5.60 -0.22
N VAL A 140 5.23 -5.02 0.53
CA VAL A 140 4.09 -4.28 0.00
C VAL A 140 4.08 -2.86 0.58
N SER A 141 4.00 -1.87 -0.31
CA SER A 141 3.97 -0.45 0.04
C SER A 141 2.80 0.25 -0.64
N SER A 142 2.26 1.31 -0.04
CA SER A 142 1.22 2.14 -0.64
C SER A 142 1.73 3.53 -1.04
N SER A 143 1.06 4.16 -2.01
CA SER A 143 1.22 5.57 -2.36
C SER A 143 -0.08 6.12 -2.94
N LYS A 144 -0.33 7.42 -2.82
CA LYS A 144 -1.47 8.08 -3.46
C LYS A 144 -1.25 8.30 -4.96
N ARG A 145 -2.33 8.35 -5.72
CA ARG A 145 -2.35 8.77 -7.13
C ARG A 145 -3.64 9.53 -7.46
N LEU A 146 -3.49 10.60 -8.24
CA LEU A 146 -4.60 11.31 -8.88
C LEU A 146 -5.07 10.56 -10.15
N ILE A 147 -6.39 10.46 -10.35
CA ILE A 147 -6.98 9.89 -11.55
C ILE A 147 -6.70 10.83 -12.73
N GLU A 148 -5.84 10.40 -13.64
CA GLU A 148 -5.74 11.02 -14.96
C GLU A 148 -7.03 10.76 -15.74
N ARG A 149 -7.84 11.82 -15.93
CA ARG A 149 -8.90 11.79 -16.94
C ARG A 149 -8.21 11.85 -18.30
N VAL A 150 -8.29 10.76 -19.07
CA VAL A 150 -7.88 10.76 -20.48
C VAL A 150 -8.72 11.82 -21.19
N GLN A 151 -8.12 12.95 -21.54
CA GLN A 151 -8.72 13.90 -22.46
C GLN A 151 -8.75 13.23 -23.83
N VAL A 152 -9.92 12.73 -24.23
CA VAL A 152 -10.15 12.38 -25.63
C VAL A 152 -10.15 13.70 -26.37
N VAL A 153 -9.02 14.06 -26.98
CA VAL A 153 -8.96 15.19 -27.90
C VAL A 153 -9.86 14.82 -29.07
N PRO A 154 -10.99 15.53 -29.31
CA PRO A 154 -11.75 15.31 -30.53
C PRO A 154 -10.84 15.65 -31.70
N GLU A 155 -10.63 14.67 -32.57
CA GLU A 155 -9.89 14.82 -33.81
C GLU A 155 -10.55 15.94 -34.61
N ASN A 156 -9.82 17.04 -34.80
CA ASN A 156 -10.29 18.21 -35.52
C ASN A 156 -10.81 17.78 -36.90
N SER A 157 -12.04 18.21 -37.19
CA SER A 157 -12.60 18.24 -38.53
C SER A 157 -11.82 19.24 -39.39
N GLU A 158 -10.65 18.85 -39.86
CA GLU A 158 -9.98 19.49 -40.99
C GLU A 158 -10.18 18.59 -42.21
N ASN A 159 -11.28 18.83 -42.92
CA ASN A 159 -11.39 18.61 -44.36
C ASN A 159 -12.67 19.29 -44.88
N SER A 160 -12.54 20.57 -45.21
CA SER A 160 -13.38 21.27 -46.17
C SER A 160 -12.54 22.40 -46.76
N GLY A 161 -11.69 22.01 -47.71
CA GLY A 161 -11.14 22.86 -48.75
C GLY A 161 -11.67 22.41 -50.09
#